data_AF-A0A8E3B2Z2-F1
#
_entry.id   AF-A0A8E3B2Z2-F1
#
_cell.length_a   1.000
_cell.length_b   1.000
_cell.length_c   1.000
_cell.angle_alpha   90.00
_cell.angle_beta   90.00
_cell.angle_gamma   90.00
#
_symmetry.space_group_name_H-M   'P 1'
#
loop_
_entity.id
_entity.type
_entity.pdbx_description
1 polymer ?
#
loop_
_entity_poly.entity_id
_entity_poly.type
_entity_poly.pdbx_seq_one_letter_code
_entity_poly.pdbx_strand_id
1 'polypeptide(L)'
;MNLRILKKLSKRAAPLLPLIGDKREQFRAEHHNTGNNFIGGTLIMARKHWERGRSVHDECISQCEIKRPAPKGKGWLWMAPPDHPRKGTVMVGAMSGYYEPEWDEECAWSALENLVRCHFTDWNPSHQDTPKVLRRLDTPSEVFGAAREMVAELSA
;
A
#
# COMPACT_ATOMS: atom_id res chain seq x y z
N MET A 1 -5.90 -9.15 2.69
CA MET A 1 -6.60 -8.33 1.67
C MET A 1 -6.29 -8.86 0.25
N ASN A 2 -6.99 -8.43 -0.81
CA ASN A 2 -6.65 -8.71 -2.22
C ASN A 2 -6.84 -7.45 -3.09
N LEU A 3 -6.38 -7.46 -4.35
CA LEU A 3 -6.43 -6.29 -5.25
C LEU A 3 -7.84 -5.75 -5.52
N ARG A 4 -8.87 -6.61 -5.49
CA ARG A 4 -10.27 -6.16 -5.68
C ARG A 4 -10.77 -5.42 -4.44
N ILE A 5 -10.43 -5.92 -3.26
CA ILE A 5 -10.74 -5.24 -1.99
C ILE A 5 -9.97 -3.94 -1.89
N LEU A 6 -8.66 -3.96 -2.20
CA LEU A 6 -7.81 -2.78 -2.23
C LEU A 6 -8.45 -1.68 -3.09
N LYS A 7 -8.82 -1.99 -4.34
CA LYS A 7 -9.53 -1.06 -5.23
C LYS A 7 -10.81 -0.46 -4.60
N LYS A 8 -11.59 -1.26 -3.88
CA LYS A 8 -12.79 -0.78 -3.18
C LYS A 8 -12.45 0.15 -2.02
N LEU A 9 -11.41 -0.18 -1.25
CA LEU A 9 -10.95 0.65 -0.14
C LEU A 9 -10.36 1.96 -0.64
N SER A 10 -9.49 1.94 -1.66
CA SER A 10 -8.93 3.16 -2.26
C SER A 10 -10.01 4.08 -2.79
N LYS A 11 -11.07 3.54 -3.42
CA LYS A 11 -12.23 4.35 -3.85
C LYS A 11 -12.94 5.05 -2.68
N ARG A 12 -13.01 4.40 -1.50
CA ARG A 12 -13.62 4.96 -0.29
C ARG A 12 -12.70 5.93 0.45
N ALA A 13 -11.38 5.72 0.37
CA ALA A 13 -10.37 6.55 1.01
C ALA A 13 -10.14 7.88 0.27
N ALA A 14 -10.17 7.84 -1.07
CA ALA A 14 -10.01 8.98 -1.96
C ALA A 14 -10.69 10.29 -1.50
N PRO A 15 -12.00 10.32 -1.17
CA PRO A 15 -12.66 11.56 -0.74
C PRO A 15 -12.24 12.05 0.66
N LEU A 16 -11.67 11.19 1.52
CA LEU A 16 -11.23 11.58 2.86
C LEU A 16 -9.85 12.23 2.85
N LEU A 17 -9.00 11.87 1.90
CA LEU A 17 -7.62 12.36 1.83
C LEU A 17 -7.52 13.90 1.81
N PRO A 18 -8.24 14.62 0.93
CA PRO A 18 -8.17 16.09 0.93
C PRO A 18 -8.71 16.71 2.22
N LEU A 19 -9.68 16.06 2.86
CA LEU A 19 -10.27 16.54 4.12
C LEU A 19 -9.31 16.43 5.30
N ILE A 20 -8.36 15.50 5.23
CA ILE A 20 -7.29 15.32 6.23
C ILE A 20 -6.04 16.15 5.87
N GLY A 21 -6.09 16.92 4.79
CA GLY A 21 -5.00 17.80 4.36
C GLY A 21 -3.99 17.17 3.41
N ASP A 22 -4.25 15.97 2.87
CA ASP A 22 -3.41 15.39 1.81
C ASP A 22 -3.62 16.15 0.50
N LYS A 23 -2.54 16.78 0.00
CA LYS A 23 -2.54 17.63 -1.19
C LYS A 23 -1.97 16.93 -2.43
N ARG A 24 -1.62 15.64 -2.33
CA ARG A 24 -1.08 14.87 -3.46
C ARG A 24 -2.12 14.72 -4.56
N GLU A 25 -1.65 14.59 -5.80
CA GLU A 25 -2.51 14.42 -6.96
C GLU A 25 -3.21 13.06 -6.90
N GLN A 26 -4.52 13.04 -7.11
CA GLN A 26 -5.29 11.80 -7.23
C GLN A 26 -5.49 11.42 -8.70
N PHE A 27 -5.06 10.22 -9.05
CA PHE A 27 -5.19 9.68 -10.40
C PHE A 27 -5.69 8.23 -10.39
N ARG A 28 -5.91 7.68 -11.57
CA ARG A 28 -6.40 6.30 -11.74
C ARG A 28 -5.27 5.43 -12.24
N ALA A 29 -5.00 4.34 -11.52
CA ALA A 29 -4.06 3.33 -11.97
C ALA A 29 -4.40 2.84 -13.37
N GLU A 30 -3.39 2.77 -14.23
CA GLU A 30 -3.52 2.20 -15.55
C GLU A 30 -3.55 0.68 -15.52
N HIS A 31 -3.56 0.06 -16.70
CA HIS A 31 -3.33 -1.38 -16.78
C HIS A 31 -1.85 -1.67 -16.54
N HIS A 32 -1.52 -2.73 -15.78
CA HIS A 32 -0.14 -3.10 -15.45
C HIS A 32 0.77 -3.31 -16.68
N ASN A 33 0.21 -3.63 -17.84
CA ASN A 33 0.97 -3.77 -19.10
C ASN A 33 1.32 -2.43 -19.78
N THR A 34 0.71 -1.32 -19.36
CA THR A 34 0.87 -0.01 -20.02
C THR A 34 1.35 1.07 -19.08
N GLY A 35 0.93 1.03 -17.82
CA GLY A 35 1.35 1.99 -16.81
C GLY A 35 2.20 1.35 -15.73
N ASN A 36 3.18 2.10 -15.26
CA ASN A 36 4.14 1.69 -14.26
C ASN A 36 3.69 2.19 -12.88
N ASN A 37 2.48 1.79 -12.46
CA ASN A 37 1.93 2.20 -11.17
C ASN A 37 2.16 1.16 -10.08
N PHE A 38 2.43 1.58 -8.86
CA PHE A 38 2.77 0.69 -7.75
C PHE A 38 1.81 0.85 -6.57
N ILE A 39 1.48 -0.26 -5.89
CA ILE A 39 0.51 -0.24 -4.79
C ILE A 39 0.96 0.69 -3.65
N GLY A 40 2.27 0.73 -3.36
CA GLY A 40 2.89 1.51 -2.27
C GLY A 40 2.38 1.10 -0.88
N GLY A 41 3.27 0.82 0.07
CA GLY A 41 2.95 0.61 1.50
C GLY A 41 2.17 -0.66 1.90
N THR A 42 1.22 -1.16 1.09
CA THR A 42 0.35 -2.28 1.46
C THR A 42 0.78 -3.61 0.83
N LEU A 43 1.12 -4.59 1.67
CA LEU A 43 1.50 -5.93 1.22
C LEU A 43 0.31 -6.90 1.18
N ILE A 44 0.02 -7.47 0.01
CA ILE A 44 -1.04 -8.48 -0.15
C ILE A 44 -0.51 -9.87 0.21
N MET A 45 -0.69 -10.29 1.46
CA MET A 45 -0.17 -11.58 1.96
C MET A 45 -1.01 -12.81 1.60
N ALA A 46 -2.19 -12.63 0.99
CA ALA A 46 -3.04 -13.74 0.60
C ALA A 46 -2.48 -14.47 -0.64
N ARG A 47 -1.69 -15.53 -0.44
CA ARG A 47 -0.95 -16.29 -1.47
C ARG A 47 -1.75 -16.75 -2.69
N LYS A 48 -3.08 -16.89 -2.58
CA LYS A 48 -3.96 -17.21 -3.72
C LYS A 48 -4.08 -16.07 -4.74
N HIS A 49 -3.64 -14.87 -4.39
CA HIS A 49 -3.67 -13.67 -5.23
C HIS A 49 -2.26 -13.20 -5.61
N TRP A 50 -1.24 -13.99 -5.29
CA TRP A 50 0.13 -13.72 -5.67
C TRP A 50 0.32 -13.96 -7.17
N GLU A 51 1.19 -13.16 -7.74
CA GLU A 51 1.66 -13.33 -9.11
C GLU A 51 2.50 -14.60 -9.19
N ARG A 52 2.52 -15.19 -10.39
CA ARG A 52 3.19 -16.46 -10.63
C ARG A 52 3.85 -16.42 -11.99
N GLY A 53 5.05 -16.97 -12.08
CA GLY A 53 5.75 -17.08 -13.34
C GLY A 53 6.83 -18.15 -13.31
N ARG A 54 7.66 -18.09 -14.35
CA ARG A 54 8.85 -18.92 -14.48
C ARG A 54 10.09 -18.04 -14.40
N SER A 55 11.15 -18.58 -13.81
CA SER A 55 12.47 -18.00 -13.83
C SER A 55 13.49 -19.06 -14.25
N VAL A 56 14.56 -18.64 -14.89
CA VAL A 56 15.69 -19.52 -15.21
C VAL A 56 16.59 -19.71 -13.99
N HIS A 57 16.60 -18.72 -13.09
CA HIS A 57 17.50 -18.66 -11.96
C HIS A 57 16.79 -18.91 -10.62
N ASP A 58 17.54 -19.32 -9.60
CA ASP A 58 17.02 -19.77 -8.31
C ASP A 58 16.97 -18.67 -7.24
N GLU A 59 17.57 -17.51 -7.49
CA GLU A 59 17.71 -16.44 -6.50
C GLU A 59 16.39 -15.69 -6.33
N CYS A 60 15.90 -15.55 -5.09
CA CYS A 60 14.77 -14.64 -4.83
C CYS A 60 15.22 -13.19 -5.00
N ILE A 61 14.51 -12.43 -5.83
CA ILE A 61 14.82 -11.03 -6.16
C ILE A 61 13.94 -10.09 -5.31
N SER A 62 12.77 -10.55 -4.88
CA SER A 62 11.82 -9.76 -4.08
C SER A 62 11.61 -10.31 -2.67
N GLN A 63 11.33 -9.41 -1.74
CA GLN A 63 10.96 -9.78 -0.36
C GLN A 63 9.66 -10.60 -0.39
N CYS A 64 9.64 -11.70 0.37
CA CYS A 64 8.54 -12.67 0.39
C CYS A 64 8.35 -13.52 -0.89
N GLU A 65 9.24 -13.42 -1.89
CA GLU A 65 9.21 -14.31 -3.04
C GLU A 65 9.45 -15.78 -2.63
N ILE A 66 8.66 -16.69 -3.20
CA ILE A 66 8.81 -18.13 -3.02
C ILE A 66 9.20 -18.73 -4.37
N LYS A 67 10.40 -19.33 -4.45
CA LYS A 67 10.84 -20.12 -5.59
C LYS A 67 10.81 -21.62 -5.30
N ARG A 68 10.42 -22.41 -6.31
CA ARG A 68 10.44 -23.87 -6.26
C ARG A 68 10.94 -24.45 -7.60
N PRO A 69 11.68 -25.56 -7.60
CA PRO A 69 12.08 -26.20 -8.85
C PRO A 69 10.87 -26.55 -9.72
N ALA A 70 10.95 -26.29 -11.02
CA ALA A 70 9.89 -26.68 -11.94
C ALA A 70 9.82 -28.22 -12.03
N PRO A 71 8.62 -28.84 -12.04
CA PRO A 71 8.49 -30.31 -12.03
C PRO A 71 9.19 -31.05 -13.18
N LYS A 72 9.50 -30.36 -14.28
CA LYS A 72 10.16 -30.91 -15.48
C LYS A 72 11.64 -30.51 -15.58
N GLY A 73 12.26 -30.00 -14.51
CA GLY A 73 13.68 -29.62 -14.47
C GLY A 73 14.06 -28.39 -15.29
N LYS A 74 13.10 -27.71 -15.93
CA LYS A 74 13.34 -26.50 -16.75
C LYS A 74 13.09 -25.24 -15.94
N GLY A 75 14.05 -24.90 -15.08
CA GLY A 75 14.06 -23.67 -14.28
C GLY A 75 13.20 -23.74 -13.01
N TRP A 76 12.71 -22.58 -12.59
CA TRP A 76 12.05 -22.36 -11.30
C TRP A 76 10.66 -21.76 -11.51
N LEU A 77 9.72 -22.15 -10.66
CA LEU A 77 8.43 -21.49 -10.51
C LEU A 77 8.57 -20.48 -9.38
N TRP A 78 8.26 -19.22 -9.66
CA TRP A 78 8.22 -18.17 -8.64
C TRP A 78 6.79 -17.77 -8.32
N MET A 79 6.59 -17.34 -7.07
CA MET A 79 5.37 -16.68 -6.62
C MET A 79 5.74 -15.50 -5.73
N ALA A 80 5.17 -14.33 -5.99
CA ALA A 80 5.42 -13.12 -5.21
C ALA A 80 4.11 -12.35 -4.95
N PRO A 81 4.03 -11.54 -3.88
CA PRO A 81 2.96 -10.56 -3.73
C PRO A 81 2.83 -9.70 -4.99
N PRO A 82 1.60 -9.31 -5.38
CA PRO A 82 1.42 -8.39 -6.50
C PRO A 82 1.90 -6.98 -6.11
N ASP A 83 2.68 -6.36 -6.99
CA ASP A 83 3.20 -5.01 -6.78
C ASP A 83 2.36 -3.95 -7.50
N HIS A 84 1.67 -4.34 -8.58
CA HIS A 84 0.87 -3.44 -9.38
C HIS A 84 -0.61 -3.43 -8.96
N PRO A 85 -1.24 -2.25 -8.84
CA PRO A 85 -2.65 -2.13 -8.54
C PRO A 85 -3.50 -2.56 -9.74
N ARG A 86 -4.76 -2.93 -9.49
CA ARG A 86 -5.71 -3.22 -10.56
C ARG A 86 -6.10 -1.93 -11.27
N LYS A 87 -6.20 -1.93 -12.60
CA LYS A 87 -6.70 -0.81 -13.42
C LYS A 87 -7.90 -0.09 -12.78
N GLY A 88 -7.82 1.24 -12.70
CA GLY A 88 -8.81 2.14 -12.14
C GLY A 88 -8.86 2.21 -10.62
N THR A 89 -7.91 1.59 -9.92
CA THR A 89 -7.66 1.85 -8.49
C THR A 89 -7.31 3.33 -8.32
N VAL A 90 -7.83 3.99 -7.28
CA VAL A 90 -7.45 5.38 -6.99
C VAL A 90 -6.05 5.36 -6.39
N MET A 91 -5.17 6.10 -7.02
CA MET A 91 -3.80 6.32 -6.60
C MET A 91 -3.65 7.76 -6.14
N VAL A 92 -2.61 8.01 -5.36
CA VAL A 92 -2.13 9.34 -5.00
C VAL A 92 -0.65 9.43 -5.33
N GLY A 93 -0.19 10.59 -5.77
CA GLY A 93 1.23 10.80 -6.04
C GLY A 93 1.60 12.27 -6.05
N ALA A 94 2.90 12.52 -5.87
CA ALA A 94 3.48 13.84 -5.99
C ALA A 94 4.97 13.74 -6.32
N MET A 95 5.53 14.83 -6.83
CA MET A 95 6.98 14.98 -6.89
C MET A 95 7.53 15.06 -5.46
N SER A 96 8.45 14.16 -5.13
CA SER A 96 9.10 14.02 -3.83
C SER A 96 10.62 13.93 -4.02
N GLY A 97 11.39 14.41 -3.04
CA GLY A 97 12.85 14.46 -3.12
C GLY A 97 13.41 15.88 -3.22
N TYR A 98 14.65 16.06 -2.76
CA TYR A 98 15.30 17.37 -2.67
C TYR A 98 16.22 17.64 -3.87
N TYR A 99 17.27 16.84 -4.05
CA TYR A 99 18.26 17.05 -5.13
C TYR A 99 17.78 16.53 -6.49
N GLU A 100 17.09 15.40 -6.50
CA GLU A 100 16.52 14.78 -7.70
C GLU A 100 15.05 14.46 -7.39
N PRO A 101 14.12 15.36 -7.74
CA PRO A 101 12.71 15.11 -7.52
C PRO A 101 12.25 13.93 -8.38
N GLU A 102 11.72 12.90 -7.73
CA GLU A 102 11.12 11.74 -8.37
C GLU A 102 9.62 11.71 -8.10
N TRP A 103 8.88 11.08 -9.03
CA TRP A 103 7.48 10.83 -8.80
C TRP A 103 7.31 9.71 -7.77
N ASP A 104 6.76 10.03 -6.61
CA ASP A 104 6.40 9.06 -5.58
C ASP A 104 4.89 8.85 -5.57
N GLU A 105 4.46 7.59 -5.61
CA GLU A 105 3.06 7.23 -5.66
C GLU A 105 2.72 6.00 -4.81
N GLU A 106 1.48 6.00 -4.33
CA GLU A 106 0.89 4.87 -3.63
C GLU A 106 -0.62 4.84 -3.85
N CYS A 107 -1.27 3.74 -3.48
CA CYS A 107 -2.72 3.68 -3.57
C CYS A 107 -3.37 4.53 -2.48
N ALA A 108 -4.53 5.14 -2.78
CA ALA A 108 -5.22 6.03 -1.83
C ALA A 108 -5.60 5.35 -0.49
N TRP A 109 -5.67 4.01 -0.47
CA TRP A 109 -5.87 3.27 0.78
C TRP A 109 -4.61 3.31 1.65
N SER A 110 -3.44 2.98 1.09
CA SER A 110 -2.16 3.00 1.80
C SER A 110 -1.86 4.39 2.35
N ALA A 111 -2.10 5.42 1.54
CA ALA A 111 -1.97 6.81 1.94
C ALA A 111 -2.80 7.15 3.18
N LEU A 112 -4.09 6.81 3.16
CA LEU A 112 -4.99 7.06 4.27
C LEU A 112 -4.58 6.26 5.51
N GLU A 113 -4.27 4.97 5.34
CA GLU A 113 -3.85 4.11 6.44
C GLU A 113 -2.58 4.64 7.09
N ASN A 114 -1.60 5.07 6.30
CA ASN A 114 -0.35 5.63 6.81
C ASN A 114 -0.59 6.94 7.58
N LEU A 115 -1.35 7.88 7.01
CA LEU A 115 -1.68 9.15 7.69
C LEU A 115 -2.39 8.92 9.03
N VAL A 116 -3.38 8.02 9.05
CA VAL A 116 -4.11 7.66 10.28
C VAL A 116 -3.16 7.02 11.29
N ARG A 117 -2.31 6.07 10.87
CA ARG A 117 -1.34 5.42 11.77
C ARG A 117 -0.37 6.43 12.34
N CYS A 118 0.21 7.31 11.53
CA CYS A 118 1.12 8.36 11.98
C CYS A 118 0.47 9.28 13.01
N HIS A 119 -0.78 9.71 12.78
CA HIS A 119 -1.49 10.59 13.70
C HIS A 119 -1.77 9.93 15.06
N PHE A 120 -2.10 8.64 15.08
CA PHE A 120 -2.37 7.89 16.32
C PHE A 120 -1.16 7.12 16.86
N THR A 121 0.05 7.42 16.41
CA THR A 121 1.29 6.83 16.92
C THR A 121 2.08 7.88 17.67
N ASP A 122 2.46 7.56 18.91
CA ASP A 122 3.28 8.43 19.74
C ASP A 122 4.46 7.63 20.33
N TRP A 123 5.45 8.32 20.89
CA TRP A 123 6.60 7.69 21.52
C TRP A 123 6.24 7.13 22.89
N ASN A 124 6.69 5.92 23.19
CA ASN A 124 6.48 5.29 24.49
C ASN A 124 7.58 5.68 25.48
N PRO A 125 7.30 6.51 26.51
CA PRO A 125 8.32 6.96 27.46
C PRO A 125 8.85 5.83 28.36
N SER A 126 8.12 4.71 28.49
CA SER A 126 8.49 3.60 29.37
C SER A 126 9.30 2.50 28.69
N HIS A 127 9.41 2.51 27.36
CA HIS A 127 10.12 1.49 26.59
C HIS A 127 10.98 2.12 25.50
N GLN A 128 12.19 2.54 25.88
CA GLN A 128 13.32 2.86 24.97
C GLN A 128 12.92 3.65 23.71
N ASP A 129 12.08 4.68 23.85
CA ASP A 129 11.62 5.49 22.73
C ASP A 129 11.10 4.64 21.55
N THR A 130 10.29 3.63 21.84
CA THR A 130 9.64 2.84 20.79
C THR A 130 8.30 3.46 20.39
N PRO A 131 7.94 3.48 19.10
CA PRO A 131 6.64 3.99 18.67
C PRO A 131 5.52 3.07 19.18
N LYS A 132 4.48 3.67 19.76
CA LYS A 132 3.29 2.98 20.25
C LYS A 132 2.05 3.58 19.60
N VAL A 133 1.28 2.71 18.95
CA VAL A 133 -0.04 3.09 18.44
C VAL A 133 -1.01 3.20 19.62
N LEU A 134 -1.57 4.40 19.80
CA LEU A 134 -2.50 4.73 20.88
C LEU A 134 -3.91 4.20 20.63
N ARG A 135 -4.22 3.86 19.37
CA ARG A 135 -5.53 3.40 18.92
C ARG A 135 -5.43 2.06 18.21
N ARG A 136 -6.48 1.25 18.36
CA ARG A 136 -6.62 0.01 17.59
C ARG A 136 -6.92 0.33 16.11
N LEU A 137 -6.10 -0.19 15.21
CA LEU A 137 -6.15 0.06 13.77
C LEU A 137 -5.90 -1.25 12.99
N ASP A 138 -6.49 -2.35 13.42
CA ASP A 138 -6.24 -3.68 12.86
C ASP A 138 -7.09 -3.95 11.62
N THR A 139 -8.24 -3.28 11.51
CA THR A 139 -9.24 -3.51 10.47
C THR A 139 -9.49 -2.26 9.64
N PRO A 140 -9.91 -2.41 8.37
CA PRO A 140 -10.24 -1.24 7.54
C PRO A 140 -11.36 -0.37 8.12
N SER A 141 -12.30 -0.97 8.85
CA SER A 141 -13.39 -0.22 9.49
C SER A 141 -12.89 0.68 10.60
N GLU A 142 -11.93 0.22 11.41
CA GLU A 142 -11.31 1.02 12.49
C GLU A 142 -10.52 2.19 11.90
N VAL A 143 -9.74 1.95 10.84
CA VAL A 143 -8.99 3.00 10.13
C VAL A 143 -9.94 4.06 9.56
N PHE A 144 -11.05 3.67 8.91
CA PHE A 144 -12.03 4.64 8.43
C PHE A 144 -12.76 5.38 9.55
N GLY A 145 -12.97 4.75 10.72
CA GLY A 145 -13.51 5.42 11.89
C GLY A 145 -12.57 6.52 12.37
N ALA A 146 -11.32 6.15 12.61
CA ALA A 146 -10.26 7.06 13.04
C ALA A 146 -10.02 8.20 12.04
N ALA A 147 -10.03 7.92 10.73
CA ALA A 147 -9.92 8.94 9.69
C ALA A 147 -11.04 10.00 9.76
N ARG A 148 -12.29 9.60 10.08
CA ARG A 148 -13.40 10.55 10.22
C ARG A 148 -13.29 11.38 11.50
N GLU A 149 -12.75 10.81 12.57
CA GLU A 149 -12.43 11.56 13.80
C GLU A 149 -11.40 12.65 13.49
N MET A 150 -10.32 12.32 12.77
CA MET A 150 -9.33 13.32 12.32
C MET A 150 -9.96 14.44 11.47
N VAL A 151 -10.87 14.10 10.55
CA VAL A 151 -11.59 15.12 9.76
C VAL A 151 -12.41 16.04 10.65
N ALA A 152 -13.09 15.49 11.67
CA ALA A 152 -13.88 16.28 12.60
C ALA A 152 -13.00 17.22 13.45
N GLU A 153 -11.83 16.75 13.89
CA GLU A 153 -10.86 17.56 14.63
C GLU A 153 -10.30 18.72 13.79
N LEU A 154 -9.97 18.48 12.53
CA LEU A 154 -9.46 19.50 11.61
C LEU A 154 -10.52 20.52 11.17
N SER A 155 -11.80 20.21 11.36
CA SER A 155 -12.93 21.07 10.99
C SER A 155 -13.45 21.91 12.18
N ALA A 156 -12.92 21.69 13.38
CA ALA A 156 -13.28 22.41 14.61
C ALA A 156 -12.38 23.63 14.84
#